data_AF-A0AA88J1F9-F1
#
_entry.id   AF-A0AA88J1F9-F1
#
_cell.length_a   1.000
_cell.length_b   1.000
_cell.length_c   1.000
_cell.angle_alpha   90.00
_cell.angle_beta   90.00
_cell.angle_gamma   90.00
#
_symmetry.space_group_name_H-M   'P 1'
#
loop_
_entity.id
_entity.type
_entity.pdbx_description
1 polymer ?
#
loop_
_entity_poly.entity_id
_entity_poly.type
_entity_poly.pdbx_seq_one_letter_code
_entity_poly.pdbx_strand_id
1 'polypeptide(L)'
;MVSGTKTVFLRNQPEQLLNVQNGIMDRLKRRVEIQLGNSVDRSDVSIVFVPIVSRAGTDIEAALRTIPTSPQQSVVLIVIHHTYDVNYIAPVSKLSVKREGVFAVDFLGHEDCGLLTCLANDMALKSLADYLAPDAPDTPQLLPNTPRCQIHYWIKFVLCALVFLCIVLLIVLSWFFVNQPRQGNNHTPPTTTMEMPNITLPITTPLTTQQPNVTVSK
;
A
#
# COMPACT_ATOMS: atom_id res chain seq x y z
N MET A 1 -43.19 -11.55 -20.72
CA MET A 1 -41.97 -11.62 -21.54
C MET A 1 -40.86 -12.13 -20.64
N VAL A 2 -40.17 -13.19 -21.03
CA VAL A 2 -39.12 -13.79 -20.21
C VAL A 2 -37.99 -12.77 -20.13
N SER A 3 -37.76 -12.20 -18.95
CA SER A 3 -36.56 -11.42 -18.64
C SER A 3 -35.39 -12.41 -18.69
N GLY A 4 -34.89 -12.65 -19.90
CA GLY A 4 -33.80 -13.58 -20.15
C GLY A 4 -32.48 -13.00 -19.67
N THR A 5 -31.64 -13.84 -19.08
CA THR A 5 -30.27 -13.50 -18.69
C THR A 5 -29.50 -12.98 -19.92
N LYS A 6 -28.98 -11.74 -19.85
CA LYS A 6 -28.20 -11.16 -20.96
C LYS A 6 -26.80 -11.75 -21.00
N THR A 7 -26.35 -12.09 -22.20
CA THR A 7 -24.98 -12.54 -22.44
C THR A 7 -24.09 -11.34 -22.77
N VAL A 8 -23.02 -11.18 -22.02
CA VAL A 8 -22.12 -10.04 -22.06
C VAL A 8 -20.73 -10.49 -22.47
N PHE A 9 -20.14 -9.89 -23.51
CA PHE A 9 -18.75 -10.10 -23.88
C PHE A 9 -17.86 -9.05 -23.21
N LEU A 10 -16.86 -9.47 -22.44
CA LEU A 10 -15.88 -8.57 -21.82
C LEU A 10 -14.65 -8.42 -22.70
N ARG A 11 -14.35 -7.18 -23.09
CA ARG A 11 -13.06 -6.82 -23.66
C ARG A 11 -12.20 -6.13 -22.60
N ASN A 12 -11.30 -6.90 -22.03
CA ASN A 12 -10.30 -6.42 -21.09
C ASN A 12 -9.15 -5.71 -21.85
N GLN A 13 -8.64 -4.61 -21.28
CA GLN A 13 -7.46 -3.84 -21.72
C GLN A 13 -6.27 -4.17 -20.79
N PRO A 14 -5.00 -3.85 -21.13
CA PRO A 14 -3.81 -4.46 -20.49
C PRO A 14 -3.77 -4.32 -18.96
N GLU A 15 -2.96 -5.16 -18.30
CA GLU A 15 -2.95 -5.50 -16.86
C GLU A 15 -3.13 -4.35 -15.83
N GLN A 16 -2.81 -3.12 -16.20
CA GLN A 16 -3.05 -1.95 -15.37
C GLN A 16 -4.56 -1.76 -15.15
N LEU A 17 -4.96 -1.61 -13.88
CA LEU A 17 -6.36 -1.54 -13.43
C LEU A 17 -7.17 -2.85 -13.49
N LEU A 18 -6.55 -4.03 -13.62
CA LEU A 18 -7.28 -5.31 -13.52
C LEU A 18 -8.10 -5.42 -12.22
N ASN A 19 -7.55 -4.94 -11.10
CA ASN A 19 -8.24 -4.88 -9.80
C ASN A 19 -9.51 -4.01 -9.87
N VAL A 20 -9.47 -2.90 -10.61
CA VAL A 20 -10.62 -2.03 -10.80
C VAL A 20 -11.68 -2.72 -11.64
N GLN A 21 -11.29 -3.32 -12.77
CA GLN A 21 -12.20 -4.02 -13.67
C GLN A 21 -12.92 -5.18 -12.96
N ASN A 22 -12.17 -6.00 -12.21
CA ASN A 22 -12.74 -7.07 -11.38
C ASN A 22 -13.70 -6.49 -10.34
N GLY A 23 -13.33 -5.41 -9.66
CA GLY A 23 -14.19 -4.74 -8.68
C GLY A 23 -15.52 -4.23 -9.28
N ILE A 24 -15.48 -3.69 -10.51
CA ILE A 24 -16.69 -3.27 -11.25
C ILE A 24 -17.53 -4.51 -11.56
N MET A 25 -16.91 -5.58 -12.06
CA MET A 25 -17.65 -6.76 -12.49
C MET A 25 -18.26 -7.54 -11.34
N ASP A 26 -17.55 -7.69 -10.22
CA ASP A 26 -18.07 -8.32 -9.02
C ASP A 26 -19.26 -7.53 -8.46
N ARG A 27 -19.18 -6.20 -8.48
CA ARG A 27 -20.28 -5.34 -8.07
C ARG A 27 -21.47 -5.40 -9.02
N LEU A 28 -21.23 -5.52 -10.32
CA LEU A 28 -22.29 -5.59 -11.33
C LEU A 28 -23.03 -6.92 -11.28
N LYS A 29 -22.31 -8.06 -11.17
CA LYS A 29 -22.89 -9.40 -11.03
C LYS A 29 -23.77 -9.56 -9.79
N ARG A 30 -23.52 -8.76 -8.74
CA ARG A 30 -24.39 -8.71 -7.56
C ARG A 30 -25.71 -7.95 -7.79
N ARG A 31 -25.81 -7.14 -8.84
CA ARG A 31 -26.98 -6.31 -9.15
C ARG A 31 -27.81 -6.87 -10.30
N VAL A 32 -27.16 -7.54 -11.26
CA VAL A 32 -27.81 -8.03 -12.47
C VAL A 32 -27.37 -9.45 -12.76
N GLU A 33 -28.33 -10.28 -13.17
CA GLU A 33 -28.04 -11.61 -13.70
C GLU A 33 -27.52 -11.47 -15.13
N ILE A 34 -26.20 -11.67 -15.30
CA ILE A 34 -25.52 -11.64 -16.60
C ILE A 34 -24.69 -12.91 -16.78
N GLN A 35 -24.64 -13.43 -18.00
CA GLN A 35 -23.74 -14.53 -18.38
C GLN A 35 -22.57 -13.97 -19.19
N LEU A 36 -21.36 -14.46 -18.92
CA LEU A 36 -20.17 -14.06 -19.68
C LEU A 36 -20.13 -14.86 -20.99
N GLY A 37 -20.20 -14.17 -22.12
CA GLY A 37 -20.10 -14.76 -23.44
C GLY A 37 -18.66 -15.01 -23.86
N ASN A 38 -18.46 -16.07 -24.66
CA ASN A 38 -17.13 -16.47 -25.16
C ASN A 38 -16.72 -15.73 -26.44
N SER A 39 -17.67 -15.10 -27.15
CA SER A 39 -17.41 -14.36 -28.38
C SER A 39 -18.34 -13.16 -28.54
N VAL A 40 -17.87 -12.17 -29.28
CA VAL A 40 -18.60 -10.94 -29.62
C VAL A 40 -19.91 -11.27 -30.35
N ASP A 41 -19.87 -12.20 -31.32
CA ASP A 41 -21.01 -12.52 -32.20
C ASP A 41 -22.15 -13.29 -31.52
N ARG A 42 -21.91 -13.82 -30.31
CA ARG A 42 -22.89 -14.60 -29.53
C ARG A 42 -23.36 -13.87 -28.28
N SER A 43 -23.00 -12.59 -28.13
CA SER A 43 -23.30 -11.80 -26.93
C SER A 43 -24.22 -10.63 -27.28
N ASP A 44 -25.25 -10.43 -26.46
CA ASP A 44 -26.22 -9.34 -26.62
C ASP A 44 -25.56 -7.96 -26.44
N VAL A 45 -24.59 -7.88 -25.52
CA VAL A 45 -23.90 -6.64 -25.15
C VAL A 45 -22.39 -6.88 -25.10
N SER A 46 -21.59 -5.95 -25.63
CA SER A 46 -20.15 -5.94 -25.41
C SER A 46 -19.79 -4.87 -24.39
N ILE A 47 -19.18 -5.27 -23.27
CA ILE A 47 -18.57 -4.36 -22.29
C ILE A 47 -17.10 -4.19 -22.66
N VAL A 48 -16.66 -2.95 -22.81
CA VAL A 48 -15.29 -2.58 -23.14
C VAL A 48 -14.75 -1.65 -22.06
N PHE A 49 -13.66 -2.05 -21.42
CA PHE A 49 -12.96 -1.20 -20.45
C PHE A 49 -11.98 -0.27 -21.17
N VAL A 50 -11.94 0.99 -20.76
CA VAL A 50 -11.07 2.03 -21.35
C VAL A 50 -10.37 2.78 -20.21
N PRO A 51 -9.13 2.41 -19.86
CA PRO A 51 -8.35 3.22 -18.95
C PRO A 51 -7.95 4.53 -19.63
N ILE A 52 -8.12 5.67 -18.94
CA ILE A 52 -7.63 6.96 -19.43
C ILE A 52 -6.16 7.09 -19.05
N VAL A 53 -5.29 7.05 -20.05
CA VAL A 53 -3.82 7.11 -19.89
C VAL A 53 -3.27 8.41 -20.45
N SER A 54 -3.92 8.97 -21.47
CA SER A 54 -3.47 10.19 -22.14
C SER A 54 -4.47 11.32 -21.97
N ARG A 55 -5.61 11.21 -22.66
CA ARG A 55 -6.72 12.15 -22.69
C ARG A 55 -7.99 11.38 -22.99
N ALA A 56 -9.06 11.68 -22.24
CA ALA A 56 -10.33 10.98 -22.34
C ALA A 56 -10.82 10.81 -23.78
N GLY A 57 -10.85 11.89 -24.57
CA GLY A 57 -11.33 11.83 -25.96
C GLY A 57 -10.50 10.92 -26.86
N THR A 58 -9.17 10.94 -26.74
CA THR A 58 -8.26 10.14 -27.56
C THR A 58 -8.35 8.66 -27.22
N ASP A 59 -8.32 8.32 -25.93
CA ASP A 59 -8.39 6.93 -25.47
C ASP A 59 -9.76 6.32 -25.78
N ILE A 60 -10.85 7.09 -25.64
CA ILE A 60 -12.21 6.68 -26.03
C ILE A 60 -12.30 6.44 -27.54
N GLU A 61 -11.79 7.36 -28.36
CA GLU A 61 -11.83 7.21 -29.82
C GLU A 61 -11.02 5.99 -30.28
N ALA A 62 -9.84 5.79 -29.69
CA ALA A 62 -9.02 4.61 -29.95
C ALA A 62 -9.76 3.31 -29.60
N ALA A 63 -10.42 3.26 -28.44
CA ALA A 63 -11.22 2.11 -28.04
C ALA A 63 -12.36 1.83 -29.03
N LEU A 64 -13.13 2.86 -29.40
CA LEU A 64 -14.27 2.73 -30.32
C LEU A 64 -13.87 2.20 -31.71
N ARG A 65 -12.69 2.57 -32.21
CA ARG A 65 -12.17 2.06 -33.50
C ARG A 65 -11.91 0.56 -33.50
N THR A 66 -11.66 -0.04 -32.33
CA THR A 66 -11.40 -1.48 -32.23
C THR A 66 -12.68 -2.32 -32.15
N ILE A 67 -13.84 -1.69 -31.92
CA ILE A 67 -15.11 -2.39 -31.69
C ILE A 67 -15.81 -2.58 -33.04
N PRO A 68 -16.12 -3.83 -33.44
CA PRO A 68 -16.76 -4.10 -34.72
C PRO A 68 -18.07 -3.33 -34.87
N THR A 69 -18.37 -2.91 -36.11
CA THR A 69 -19.52 -2.05 -36.44
C THR A 69 -20.80 -2.85 -36.70
N SER A 70 -20.98 -3.99 -36.03
CA SER A 70 -22.21 -4.76 -36.21
C SER A 70 -23.41 -3.94 -35.72
N PRO A 71 -24.42 -3.68 -36.58
CA PRO A 71 -25.55 -2.81 -36.22
C PRO A 71 -26.49 -3.42 -35.17
N GLN A 72 -26.34 -4.72 -34.88
CA GLN A 72 -27.20 -5.44 -33.93
C GLN A 72 -26.67 -5.45 -32.48
N GLN A 73 -25.43 -5.02 -32.23
CA GLN A 73 -24.77 -5.19 -30.93
C GLN A 73 -24.69 -3.88 -30.16
N SER A 74 -25.25 -3.87 -28.95
CA SER A 74 -25.09 -2.76 -28.01
C SER A 74 -23.71 -2.80 -27.36
N VAL A 75 -23.09 -1.63 -27.23
CA VAL A 75 -21.75 -1.49 -26.66
C VAL A 75 -21.83 -0.69 -25.38
N VAL A 76 -21.25 -1.21 -24.31
CA VAL A 76 -21.05 -0.50 -23.06
C VAL A 76 -19.58 -0.13 -22.95
N LEU A 77 -19.30 1.17 -22.87
CA LEU A 77 -17.97 1.71 -22.67
C LEU A 77 -17.78 2.07 -21.20
N ILE A 78 -16.91 1.33 -20.51
CA ILE A 78 -16.55 1.58 -19.12
C ILE A 78 -15.24 2.37 -19.11
N VAL A 79 -15.34 3.67 -18.93
CA VAL A 79 -14.20 4.57 -18.89
C VAL A 79 -13.67 4.64 -17.46
N ILE A 80 -12.40 4.31 -17.27
CA ILE A 80 -11.76 4.30 -15.96
C ILE A 80 -10.78 5.46 -15.87
N HIS A 81 -11.10 6.43 -15.02
CA HIS A 81 -10.22 7.55 -14.69
C HIS A 81 -9.27 7.10 -13.59
N HIS A 82 -7.98 7.11 -13.90
CA HIS A 82 -6.93 6.79 -12.96
C HIS A 82 -6.78 7.93 -11.94
N THR A 83 -7.21 7.70 -10.71
CA THR A 83 -7.15 8.70 -9.63
C THR A 83 -7.26 8.06 -8.25
N TYR A 84 -6.64 8.71 -7.26
CA TYR A 84 -6.84 8.41 -5.84
C TYR A 84 -7.96 9.25 -5.21
N ASP A 85 -8.39 10.33 -5.87
CA ASP A 85 -9.37 11.26 -5.33
C ASP A 85 -10.80 10.74 -5.56
N VAL A 86 -11.47 10.41 -4.46
CA VAL A 86 -12.87 9.94 -4.45
C VAL A 86 -13.87 11.01 -4.90
N ASN A 87 -13.48 12.28 -4.87
CA ASN A 87 -14.29 13.42 -5.27
C ASN A 87 -13.87 14.00 -6.63
N TYR A 88 -12.98 13.31 -7.36
CA TYR A 88 -12.52 13.75 -8.67
C TYR A 88 -13.69 13.92 -9.64
N ILE A 89 -13.76 15.09 -10.26
CA ILE A 89 -14.77 15.40 -11.28
C ILE A 89 -14.20 15.02 -12.64
N ALA A 90 -14.49 13.79 -13.06
CA ALA A 90 -14.07 13.30 -14.36
C ALA A 90 -14.76 14.04 -15.52
N PRO A 91 -14.05 14.27 -16.64
CA PRO A 91 -14.67 14.69 -17.88
C PRO A 91 -15.76 13.69 -18.31
N VAL A 92 -16.92 14.20 -18.73
CA VAL A 92 -18.07 13.36 -19.11
C VAL A 92 -17.76 12.59 -20.39
N SER A 93 -17.51 11.28 -20.27
CA SER A 93 -17.15 10.41 -21.42
C SER A 93 -18.22 10.38 -22.51
N LYS A 94 -19.50 10.47 -22.12
CA LYS A 94 -20.64 10.50 -23.06
C LYS A 94 -20.52 11.59 -24.13
N LEU A 95 -19.87 12.72 -23.81
CA LEU A 95 -19.66 13.80 -24.77
C LEU A 95 -18.61 13.45 -25.85
N SER A 96 -17.73 12.49 -25.55
CA SER A 96 -16.69 12.02 -26.48
C SER A 96 -17.18 10.84 -27.35
N VAL A 97 -18.36 10.29 -27.06
CA VAL A 97 -18.95 9.18 -27.81
C VAL A 97 -19.88 9.72 -28.88
N LYS A 98 -19.47 9.59 -30.15
CA LYS A 98 -20.25 10.04 -31.32
C LYS A 98 -21.01 8.93 -32.04
N ARG A 99 -20.98 7.70 -31.51
CA ARG A 99 -21.52 6.49 -32.15
C ARG A 99 -22.81 6.07 -31.47
N GLU A 100 -23.88 5.88 -32.27
CA GLU A 100 -25.15 5.33 -31.78
C GLU A 100 -24.97 3.89 -31.27
N GLY A 101 -25.79 3.50 -30.29
CA GLY A 101 -25.72 2.18 -29.67
C GLY A 101 -24.54 1.99 -28.69
N VAL A 102 -23.81 3.07 -28.35
CA VAL A 102 -22.76 3.07 -27.33
C VAL A 102 -23.26 3.75 -26.06
N PHE A 103 -23.28 3.02 -24.96
CA PHE A 103 -23.56 3.53 -23.62
C PHE A 103 -22.26 3.71 -22.83
N ALA A 104 -21.88 4.95 -22.53
CA ALA A 104 -20.67 5.23 -21.76
C ALA A 104 -20.94 5.55 -20.29
N VAL A 105 -20.10 5.00 -19.42
CA VAL A 105 -20.11 5.23 -17.97
C VAL A 105 -18.70 5.45 -17.46
N ASP A 106 -18.57 6.40 -16.54
CA ASP A 106 -17.29 6.83 -15.96
C ASP A 106 -17.12 6.22 -14.56
N PHE A 107 -15.96 5.63 -14.32
CA PHE A 107 -15.55 5.08 -13.03
C PHE A 107 -14.21 5.66 -12.60
N LEU A 108 -14.04 5.80 -11.29
CA LEU A 108 -12.81 6.23 -10.64
C LEU A 108 -12.10 5.01 -10.04
N GLY A 109 -10.82 4.85 -10.33
CA GLY A 109 -10.03 3.74 -9.81
C GLY A 109 -8.54 3.99 -9.85
N HIS A 110 -7.79 3.16 -9.14
CA HIS A 110 -6.33 3.17 -9.14
C HIS A 110 -5.83 1.72 -9.09
N GLU A 111 -4.72 1.36 -9.72
CA GLU A 111 -4.22 -0.03 -9.68
C GLU A 111 -4.04 -0.57 -8.25
N ASP A 112 -3.44 0.24 -7.38
CA ASP A 112 -3.13 -0.14 -5.98
C ASP A 112 -4.37 -0.26 -5.10
N CYS A 113 -5.36 0.60 -5.31
CA CYS A 113 -6.57 0.64 -4.47
C CYS A 113 -7.77 -0.07 -5.08
N GLY A 114 -7.70 -0.46 -6.35
CA GLY A 114 -8.82 -0.98 -7.10
C GLY A 114 -9.90 0.08 -7.31
N LEU A 115 -11.15 -0.39 -7.44
CA LEU A 115 -12.30 0.47 -7.65
C LEU A 115 -12.57 1.33 -6.40
N LEU A 116 -12.60 2.65 -6.58
CA LEU A 116 -12.87 3.55 -5.46
C LEU A 116 -14.29 3.38 -4.92
N THR A 117 -14.45 3.51 -3.61
CA THR A 117 -15.77 3.55 -2.97
C THR A 117 -16.17 5.03 -2.88
N CYS A 118 -17.03 5.46 -3.79
CA CYS A 118 -17.52 6.84 -3.87
C CYS A 118 -18.90 6.90 -4.54
N LEU A 119 -19.60 8.02 -4.32
CA LEU A 119 -20.95 8.25 -4.87
C LEU A 119 -20.96 8.17 -6.41
N ALA A 120 -19.92 8.70 -7.07
CA ALA A 120 -19.80 8.67 -8.52
C ALA A 120 -19.80 7.23 -9.06
N ASN A 121 -19.01 6.33 -8.46
CA ASN A 121 -18.95 4.93 -8.84
C ASN A 121 -20.24 4.17 -8.53
N ASP A 122 -20.91 4.50 -7.42
CA ASP A 122 -22.19 3.87 -7.07
C ASP A 122 -23.31 4.28 -8.03
N MET A 123 -23.33 5.55 -8.46
CA MET A 123 -24.22 6.07 -9.49
C MET A 123 -23.91 5.45 -10.86
N ALA A 124 -22.63 5.40 -11.26
CA ALA A 124 -22.20 4.79 -12.52
C ALA A 124 -22.59 3.31 -12.59
N LEU A 125 -22.39 2.58 -11.49
CA LEU A 125 -22.78 1.19 -11.36
C LEU A 125 -24.31 1.01 -11.39
N LYS A 126 -25.08 1.95 -10.82
CA LYS A 126 -26.53 1.94 -10.91
C LYS A 126 -26.95 2.14 -12.37
N SER A 127 -26.47 3.20 -13.04
CA SER A 127 -26.79 3.45 -14.45
C SER A 127 -26.39 2.30 -15.37
N LEU A 128 -25.27 1.63 -15.09
CA LEU A 128 -24.85 0.44 -15.81
C LEU A 128 -25.80 -0.76 -15.58
N ALA A 129 -26.21 -0.99 -14.33
CA ALA A 129 -27.18 -2.04 -14.01
C ALA A 129 -28.54 -1.77 -14.67
N ASP A 130 -29.05 -0.54 -14.57
CA ASP A 130 -30.32 -0.12 -15.17
C ASP A 130 -30.28 -0.27 -16.71
N TYR A 131 -29.15 0.05 -17.35
CA TYR A 131 -28.97 -0.16 -18.78
C TYR A 131 -28.99 -1.65 -19.17
N LEU A 132 -28.38 -2.51 -18.35
CA LEU A 132 -28.33 -3.95 -18.62
C LEU A 132 -29.64 -4.66 -18.28
N ALA A 133 -30.37 -4.21 -17.26
CA ALA A 133 -31.65 -4.79 -16.85
C ALA A 133 -32.69 -3.70 -16.56
N PRO A 134 -33.26 -3.08 -17.62
CA PRO A 134 -34.22 -1.99 -17.47
C PRO A 134 -35.54 -2.41 -16.81
N ASP A 135 -35.86 -3.71 -16.79
CA ASP A 135 -37.07 -4.27 -16.19
C ASP A 135 -36.88 -4.76 -14.74
N ALA A 136 -35.67 -4.61 -14.17
CA ALA A 136 -35.41 -5.02 -12.80
C ALA A 136 -36.10 -4.08 -11.79
N PRO A 137 -36.72 -4.61 -10.71
CA PRO A 137 -37.30 -3.76 -9.68
C PRO A 137 -36.22 -2.86 -9.08
N ASP A 138 -36.53 -1.56 -8.99
CA ASP A 138 -35.68 -0.53 -8.39
C ASP A 138 -35.08 -1.06 -7.10
N THR A 139 -33.80 -1.43 -7.14
CA THR A 139 -33.07 -1.87 -5.96
C THR A 139 -32.48 -0.61 -5.35
N PRO A 140 -33.02 -0.06 -4.25
CA PRO A 140 -32.22 0.87 -3.48
C PRO A 140 -31.05 0.05 -2.95
N GLN A 141 -29.83 0.60 -2.91
CA GLN A 141 -29.03 0.64 -1.67
C GLN A 141 -27.78 1.50 -1.86
N LEU A 142 -27.71 2.53 -1.01
CA LEU A 142 -26.49 3.20 -0.58
C LEU A 142 -25.71 2.19 0.28
N LEU A 143 -24.67 1.58 -0.29
CA LEU A 143 -23.71 0.80 0.49
C LEU A 143 -22.95 1.79 1.39
N PRO A 144 -22.69 1.50 2.68
CA PRO A 144 -21.96 2.41 3.55
C PRO A 144 -20.60 2.77 2.94
N ASN A 145 -20.46 4.06 2.64
CA ASN A 145 -19.31 4.67 2.01
C ASN A 145 -18.17 4.72 3.05
N THR A 146 -17.33 3.68 3.08
CA THR A 146 -16.06 3.71 3.82
C THR A 146 -14.92 3.66 2.81
N PRO A 147 -14.06 4.69 2.71
CA PRO A 147 -12.95 4.69 1.78
C PRO A 147 -11.90 3.65 2.23
N ARG A 148 -11.99 2.43 1.70
CA ARG A 148 -11.06 1.33 2.00
C ARG A 148 -9.60 1.65 1.64
N CYS A 149 -9.37 2.50 0.62
CA CYS A 149 -8.04 2.89 0.15
C CYS A 149 -7.28 3.77 1.16
N GLN A 150 -7.92 4.81 1.71
CA GLN A 150 -7.32 5.73 2.69
C GLN A 150 -6.91 5.01 3.98
N ILE A 151 -7.78 4.14 4.50
CA ILE A 151 -7.53 3.40 5.75
C ILE A 151 -6.35 2.45 5.59
N HIS A 152 -6.23 1.74 4.45
CA HIS A 152 -5.13 0.81 4.24
C HIS A 152 -3.77 1.53 4.16
N TYR A 153 -3.71 2.70 3.53
CA TYR A 153 -2.49 3.50 3.47
C TYR A 153 -2.06 4.01 4.84
N TRP A 154 -3.00 4.51 5.66
CA TRP A 154 -2.73 4.91 7.05
C TRP A 154 -2.19 3.75 7.89
N ILE A 155 -2.78 2.56 7.76
CA ILE A 155 -2.31 1.36 8.46
C ILE A 155 -0.89 0.99 8.02
N LYS A 156 -0.61 1.04 6.71
CA LYS A 156 0.73 0.77 6.16
C LYS A 156 1.75 1.80 6.65
N PHE A 157 1.40 3.08 6.65
CA PHE A 157 2.25 4.16 7.14
C PHE A 157 2.60 3.96 8.62
N VAL A 158 1.60 3.67 9.46
CA VAL A 158 1.81 3.40 10.90
C VAL A 158 2.70 2.17 11.10
N LEU A 159 2.47 1.09 10.36
CA LEU A 159 3.30 -0.11 10.44
C LEU A 159 4.76 0.17 10.04
N CYS A 160 4.98 0.90 8.95
CA CYS A 160 6.31 1.32 8.51
C CYS A 160 7.02 2.22 9.55
N ALA A 161 6.29 3.18 10.14
CA ALA A 161 6.82 4.05 11.18
C ALA A 161 7.22 3.27 12.46
N LEU A 162 6.42 2.29 12.86
CA LEU A 162 6.73 1.41 13.99
C LEU A 162 7.98 0.57 13.74
N VAL A 163 8.12 -0.02 12.54
CA VAL A 163 9.31 -0.78 12.16
C VAL A 163 10.55 0.13 12.16
N PHE A 164 10.44 1.34 11.63
CA PHE A 164 11.54 2.31 11.63
C PHE A 164 11.96 2.70 13.05
N LEU A 165 11.00 2.99 13.94
CA LEU A 165 11.26 3.27 15.36
C LEU A 165 11.96 2.11 16.07
N CYS A 166 11.52 0.87 15.82
CA CYS A 166 12.18 -0.33 16.36
C CYS A 166 13.64 -0.45 15.89
N ILE A 167 13.91 -0.20 14.60
CA ILE A 167 15.28 -0.24 14.05
C ILE A 167 16.16 0.81 14.73
N VAL A 168 15.68 2.04 14.88
CA VAL A 168 16.41 3.12 15.56
C VAL A 168 16.70 2.74 17.01
N LEU A 169 15.72 2.18 17.72
CA LEU A 169 15.89 1.72 19.09
C LEU A 169 16.98 0.63 19.20
N LEU A 170 16.99 -0.35 18.29
CA LEU A 170 18.00 -1.41 18.27
C LEU A 170 19.41 -0.85 18.04
N ILE A 171 19.55 0.16 17.18
CA ILE A 171 20.82 0.84 16.94
C ILE A 171 21.29 1.56 18.21
N VAL A 172 20.41 2.28 18.89
CA VAL A 172 20.72 2.99 20.14
C VAL A 172 21.10 2.00 21.25
N LEU A 173 20.36 0.91 21.40
CA LEU A 173 20.67 -0.14 22.37
C LEU A 173 22.03 -0.78 22.08
N SER A 174 22.32 -1.11 20.82
CA SER A 174 23.62 -1.64 20.43
C SER A 174 24.75 -0.68 20.78
N TRP A 175 24.60 0.62 20.49
CA TRP A 175 25.56 1.66 20.87
C TRP A 175 25.74 1.74 22.39
N PHE A 176 24.64 1.68 23.15
CA PHE A 176 24.68 1.68 24.60
C PHE A 176 25.43 0.46 25.16
N PHE A 177 25.11 -0.76 24.69
CA PHE A 177 25.77 -2.00 25.13
C PHE A 177 27.26 -2.04 24.79
N VAL A 178 27.66 -1.52 23.62
CA VAL A 178 29.07 -1.44 23.22
C VAL A 178 29.83 -0.41 24.04
N ASN A 179 29.19 0.69 24.42
CA ASN A 179 29.84 1.79 25.14
C ASN A 179 29.69 1.70 26.66
N GLN A 180 29.12 0.62 27.19
CA GLN A 180 29.21 0.35 28.62
C GLN A 180 30.69 0.08 28.97
N PRO A 181 31.31 0.89 29.85
CA PRO A 181 32.63 0.57 30.35
C PRO A 181 32.53 -0.78 31.08
N ARG A 182 33.35 -1.75 30.65
CA ARG A 182 33.53 -3.02 31.37
C ARG A 182 33.84 -2.68 32.83
N GLN A 183 32.87 -2.86 33.73
CA GLN A 183 33.13 -2.92 35.16
C GLN A 183 34.06 -4.11 35.36
N GLY A 184 35.35 -3.83 35.52
CA GLY A 184 36.34 -4.82 35.91
C GLY A 184 36.01 -5.24 37.35
N ASN A 185 35.59 -6.49 37.52
CA ASN A 185 35.34 -7.09 38.81
C ASN A 185 36.70 -7.23 39.53
N ASN A 186 37.16 -6.17 40.20
CA ASN A 186 38.32 -6.23 41.08
C ASN A 186 37.89 -6.89 42.40
N HIS A 187 37.79 -8.22 42.39
CA HIS A 187 37.80 -8.99 43.62
C HIS A 187 39.24 -9.08 44.14
N THR A 188 39.54 -8.27 45.15
CA THR A 188 40.73 -8.41 46.01
C THR A 188 40.70 -9.79 46.67
N PRO A 189 41.80 -10.57 46.68
CA PRO A 189 41.83 -11.87 47.36
C PRO A 189 41.79 -11.66 48.89
N PRO A 190 41.20 -12.58 49.67
CA PRO A 190 41.19 -12.49 51.12
C PRO A 190 42.61 -12.68 51.66
N THR A 191 43.03 -11.74 52.51
CA THR A 191 44.26 -11.83 53.31
C THR A 191 44.20 -13.03 54.25
N THR A 192 44.96 -14.08 53.94
CA THR A 192 45.21 -15.20 54.86
C THR A 192 46.27 -14.76 55.87
N THR A 193 45.84 -14.53 57.12
CA THR A 193 46.73 -14.43 58.28
C THR A 193 47.41 -15.78 58.50
N MET A 194 48.71 -15.88 58.17
CA MET A 194 49.58 -16.92 58.72
C MET A 194 50.46 -16.29 59.79
N GLU A 195 50.24 -16.68 61.04
CA GLU A 195 51.27 -16.57 62.08
C GLU A 195 52.53 -17.30 61.60
N MET A 196 53.69 -16.65 61.70
CA MET A 196 54.99 -17.30 61.52
C MET A 196 55.85 -17.11 62.78
N PRO A 197 56.61 -18.14 63.21
CA PRO A 197 57.22 -18.17 64.53
C PRO A 197 58.44 -17.26 64.66
N ASN A 198 58.60 -16.73 65.87
CA ASN A 198 59.70 -15.90 66.35
C ASN A 198 61.07 -16.59 66.20
N ILE A 199 61.99 -15.98 65.42
CA ILE A 199 63.41 -16.29 65.47
C ILE A 199 64.21 -14.98 65.50
N THR A 200 64.67 -14.65 66.70
CA THR A 200 65.63 -13.63 67.09
C THR A 200 66.98 -13.79 66.40
N LEU A 201 67.52 -12.75 65.76
CA LEU A 201 68.97 -12.50 65.59
C LEU A 201 69.24 -10.98 65.38
N PRO A 202 70.46 -10.48 65.69
CA PRO A 202 70.64 -9.34 66.58
C PRO A 202 70.72 -7.97 65.91
N ILE A 203 70.23 -6.98 66.67
CA ILE A 203 70.38 -5.54 66.46
C ILE A 203 71.87 -5.18 66.53
N THR A 204 72.41 -4.60 65.47
CA THR A 204 73.62 -3.76 65.54
C THR A 204 73.29 -2.38 65.02
N THR A 205 73.36 -1.40 65.91
CA THR A 205 73.35 0.05 65.65
C THR A 205 74.48 0.64 66.48
N PRO A 206 74.91 1.90 66.29
CA PRO A 206 74.72 2.84 65.17
C PRO A 206 76.07 3.47 64.75
N LEU A 207 76.12 4.33 63.72
CA LEU A 207 76.93 5.56 63.87
C LEU A 207 76.55 6.67 62.89
N THR A 208 76.18 7.79 63.48
CA THR A 208 75.91 9.09 62.90
C THR A 208 77.18 9.75 62.35
N THR A 209 77.01 10.40 61.21
CA THR A 209 77.91 11.36 60.55
C THR A 209 78.55 12.37 61.52
N GLN A 210 79.86 12.56 61.45
CA GLN A 210 80.52 13.81 61.85
C GLN A 210 81.53 14.26 60.80
N GLN A 211 81.31 15.49 60.33
CA GLN A 211 82.20 16.39 59.59
C GLN A 211 82.30 17.65 60.47
N PRO A 212 83.49 18.21 60.74
CA PRO A 212 84.09 19.27 59.91
C PRO A 212 85.64 19.13 59.78
N ASN A 213 86.23 19.41 58.62
CA ASN A 213 86.75 20.71 58.13
C ASN A 213 87.85 21.37 59.00
N VAL A 214 88.73 22.12 58.33
CA VAL A 214 89.91 22.92 58.76
C VAL A 214 91.24 22.19 58.48
N THR A 215 91.89 22.40 57.33
CA THR A 215 92.67 23.57 56.83
C THR A 215 93.99 23.80 57.57
N VAL A 216 95.13 23.53 56.90
CA VAL A 216 96.37 24.33 57.01
C VAL A 216 97.14 24.24 55.68
N SER A 217 97.40 25.39 55.05
CA SER A 217 98.32 25.56 53.92
C SER A 217 99.79 25.51 54.36
N LYS A 218 100.64 24.97 53.48
CA LYS A 218 101.77 25.73 52.93
C LYS A 218 102.10 25.21 51.54
#